data_AF-A0A356VAU6-F1
#
_entry.id   AF-A0A356VAU6-F1
#
_cell.length_a   1.000
_cell.length_b   1.000
_cell.length_c   1.000
_cell.angle_alpha   90.00
_cell.angle_beta   90.00
_cell.angle_gamma   90.00
#
_symmetry.space_group_name_H-M   'P 1'
#
loop_
_entity.id
_entity.type
_entity.pdbx_description
1 polymer ?
#
loop_
_entity_poly.entity_id
_entity_poly.type
_entity_poly.pdbx_seq_one_letter_code
_entity_poly.pdbx_strand_id
1 'polypeptide(L)'
;MPVAIRAVGPPEDAEPLIGEAKNVSLAGVYCHLQAPCALTPGQSVMCTVAIPEELVKRFPFARLTGRGSVVRLEPVREGRRADDNQSSKQLIGLAIAFAPDATALGAMEWW
;
A
#
# COMPACT_ATOMS: atom_id res chain seq x y z
N MET A 1 5.03 6.07 -4.68
CA MET A 1 5.57 4.69 -4.74
C MET A 1 4.41 3.72 -4.90
N PRO A 2 4.33 2.91 -5.97
CA PRO A 2 3.21 2.01 -6.20
C PRO A 2 3.09 0.94 -5.10
N VAL A 3 1.86 0.69 -4.66
CA VAL A 3 1.52 -0.36 -3.70
C VAL A 3 0.43 -1.25 -4.30
N ALA A 4 0.61 -2.56 -4.21
CA ALA A 4 -0.40 -3.55 -4.57
C ALA A 4 -0.83 -4.31 -3.31
N ILE A 5 -2.13 -4.35 -3.03
CA ILE A 5 -2.70 -4.99 -1.84
C ILE A 5 -3.71 -6.03 -2.27
N ARG A 6 -3.54 -7.26 -1.77
CA ARG A 6 -4.47 -8.37 -1.98
C ARG A 6 -4.99 -8.86 -0.63
N ALA A 7 -6.29 -9.06 -0.50
CA ALA A 7 -6.84 -9.75 0.66
C ALA A 7 -6.34 -11.19 0.72
N VAL A 8 -6.00 -11.68 1.91
CA VAL A 8 -5.67 -13.10 2.11
C VAL A 8 -6.95 -13.85 2.42
N GLY A 9 -7.34 -14.77 1.54
CA GLY A 9 -8.55 -15.59 1.66
C GLY A 9 -9.40 -15.54 0.38
N PRO A 10 -10.53 -16.28 0.35
CA PRO A 10 -11.39 -16.34 -0.82
C PRO A 10 -12.07 -14.98 -1.13
N PRO A 11 -12.23 -14.61 -2.41
CA PRO A 11 -11.70 -15.28 -3.59
C PRO A 11 -10.20 -14.98 -3.76
N GLU A 12 -9.40 -16.04 -3.91
CA GLU A 12 -7.94 -15.95 -4.02
C GLU A 12 -7.49 -15.19 -5.29
N ASP A 13 -8.36 -15.12 -6.29
CA ASP A 13 -8.18 -14.47 -7.59
C ASP A 13 -8.64 -13.00 -7.63
N ALA A 14 -8.98 -12.39 -6.50
CA ALA A 14 -9.31 -10.96 -6.49
C ALA A 14 -8.15 -10.12 -7.05
N GLU A 15 -8.47 -9.21 -7.98
CA GLU A 15 -7.49 -8.26 -8.49
C GLU A 15 -6.91 -7.44 -7.33
N PRO A 16 -5.57 -7.22 -7.32
CA PRO A 16 -4.97 -6.44 -6.26
C PRO A 16 -5.43 -4.99 -6.34
N LEU A 17 -5.76 -4.42 -5.18
CA LEU A 17 -6.00 -2.99 -5.05
C LEU A 17 -4.69 -2.26 -5.25
N ILE A 18 -4.67 -1.35 -6.22
CA ILE A 18 -3.48 -0.55 -6.54
C ILE A 18 -3.61 0.83 -5.87
N GLY A 19 -2.56 1.21 -5.18
CA GLY A 19 -2.46 2.47 -4.45
C GLY A 19 -1.10 3.11 -4.51
N GLU A 20 -0.95 4.16 -3.73
CA GLU A 20 0.29 4.90 -3.62
C GLU A 20 0.74 4.96 -2.16
N ALA A 21 1.90 4.38 -1.85
CA ALA A 21 2.54 4.51 -0.56
C ALA A 21 2.91 5.97 -0.28
N LYS A 22 2.50 6.45 0.90
CA LYS A 22 2.90 7.73 1.48
C LYS A 22 3.93 7.56 2.60
N ASN A 23 3.95 6.39 3.24
CA ASN A 23 4.99 6.00 4.18
C ASN A 23 5.25 4.49 4.08
N VAL A 24 6.52 4.10 4.15
CA VAL A 24 6.97 2.71 4.09
C VAL A 24 8.04 2.48 5.15
N SER A 25 7.86 1.42 5.92
CA SER A 25 8.80 0.96 6.94
C SER A 25 8.79 -0.57 7.01
N LEU A 26 9.73 -1.15 7.74
CA LEU A 26 9.71 -2.59 8.02
C LEU A 26 8.51 -3.02 8.90
N ALA A 27 7.94 -2.09 9.67
CA ALA A 27 6.77 -2.37 10.51
C ALA A 27 5.45 -2.31 9.74
N GLY A 28 5.41 -1.65 8.58
CA GLY A 28 4.16 -1.43 7.87
C GLY A 28 4.22 -0.37 6.79
N VAL A 29 3.08 -0.19 6.14
CA VAL A 29 2.87 0.74 5.02
C VAL A 29 1.64 1.59 5.31
N TYR A 30 1.74 2.89 5.04
CA TYR A 30 0.60 3.76 4.90
C TYR A 30 0.48 4.20 3.45
N CYS A 31 -0.68 3.97 2.84
CA CYS A 31 -0.94 4.25 1.43
C CYS A 31 -2.32 4.87 1.19
N HIS A 32 -2.48 5.51 0.04
CA HIS A 32 -3.78 5.97 -0.44
C HIS A 32 -4.30 5.05 -1.55
N LEU A 33 -5.59 4.73 -1.50
CA LEU A 33 -6.33 3.94 -2.48
C LEU A 33 -7.51 4.75 -3.03
N GLN A 34 -7.95 4.45 -4.26
CA GLN A 34 -9.23 4.97 -4.75
C GLN A 34 -10.38 4.22 -4.08
N ALA A 35 -11.41 4.95 -3.67
CA ALA A 35 -12.69 4.36 -3.28
C ALA A 35 -13.45 3.85 -4.52
N PRO A 36 -14.30 2.81 -4.38
CA PRO A 36 -14.56 2.05 -3.16
C PRO A 36 -13.44 1.03 -2.84
N CYS A 37 -13.22 0.78 -1.55
CA CYS A 37 -12.28 -0.23 -1.05
C CYS A 37 -13.06 -1.18 -0.13
N ALA A 38 -13.01 -2.49 -0.41
CA ALA A 38 -13.73 -3.52 0.35
C ALA A 38 -12.92 -4.07 1.55
N LEU A 39 -11.78 -3.47 1.88
CA LEU A 39 -10.96 -3.89 3.01
C LEU A 39 -11.60 -3.45 4.33
N THR A 40 -11.33 -4.21 5.39
CA THR A 40 -11.81 -3.93 6.75
C THR A 40 -10.67 -3.99 7.78
N PRO A 41 -10.73 -3.23 8.88
CA PRO A 41 -9.75 -3.36 9.95
C PRO A 41 -9.68 -4.80 10.50
N GLY A 42 -8.47 -5.27 10.78
CA GLY A 42 -8.18 -6.65 11.18
C GLY A 42 -8.01 -7.63 10.01
N GLN A 43 -8.41 -7.26 8.79
CA GLN A 43 -8.30 -8.15 7.64
C GLN A 43 -6.83 -8.42 7.28
N SER A 44 -6.50 -9.70 7.06
CA SER A 44 -5.18 -10.09 6.60
C SER A 44 -5.02 -9.77 5.11
N VAL A 45 -3.89 -9.16 4.76
CA VAL A 45 -3.57 -8.77 3.39
C VAL A 45 -2.13 -9.15 3.05
N MET A 46 -1.88 -9.41 1.76
CA MET A 46 -0.55 -9.40 1.18
C MET A 46 -0.33 -8.01 0.58
N CYS A 47 0.75 -7.33 1.00
CA CYS A 47 1.09 -6.00 0.53
C CYS A 47 2.45 -6.03 -0.16
N THR A 48 2.51 -5.51 -1.38
CA THR A 48 3.73 -5.37 -2.16
C THR A 48 3.97 -3.89 -2.47
N VAL A 49 5.15 -3.40 -2.15
CA VAL A 49 5.61 -2.04 -2.47
C VAL A 49 6.75 -2.13 -3.47
N ALA A 50 6.61 -1.44 -4.60
CA ALA A 50 7.71 -1.21 -5.52
C ALA A 50 8.46 0.07 -5.09
N ILE A 51 9.76 -0.06 -4.85
CA ILE A 51 10.64 1.05 -4.47
C ILE A 51 11.30 1.57 -5.75
N PRO A 52 11.06 2.83 -6.15
CA PRO A 52 11.68 3.44 -7.32
C PRO A 52 13.20 3.45 -7.24
N GLU A 53 13.86 3.28 -8.38
CA GLU A 53 15.33 3.20 -8.47
C GLU A 53 16.02 4.47 -7.92
N GLU A 54 15.38 5.63 -8.03
CA GLU A 54 15.94 6.90 -7.56
C GLU A 54 16.05 6.94 -6.02
N LEU A 55 15.28 6.10 -5.31
CA LEU A 55 15.28 6.00 -3.84
C LEU A 55 16.20 4.90 -3.31
N VAL A 56 16.86 4.13 -4.19
CA VAL A 56 17.71 2.98 -3.86
C VAL A 56 18.90 3.35 -2.98
N LYS A 57 19.44 4.57 -3.11
CA LYS A 57 20.51 5.03 -2.20
C LYS A 57 20.10 5.05 -0.72
N ARG A 58 18.78 5.06 -0.44
CA ARG A 58 18.21 5.06 0.91
C ARG A 58 17.68 3.68 1.32
N PHE A 59 17.44 2.78 0.38
CA PHE A 59 16.86 1.46 0.60
C PHE A 59 17.57 0.40 -0.25
N PRO A 60 18.23 -0.61 0.34
CA PRO A 60 18.98 -1.61 -0.42
C PRO A 60 18.08 -2.67 -1.11
N PHE A 61 16.81 -2.35 -1.34
CA PHE A 61 15.79 -3.26 -1.86
C PHE A 61 14.96 -2.55 -2.93
N ALA A 62 14.63 -3.23 -4.02
CA ALA A 62 13.73 -2.74 -5.06
C ALA A 62 12.26 -3.05 -4.76
N ARG A 63 12.02 -4.03 -3.88
CA ARG A 63 10.67 -4.48 -3.53
C ARG A 63 10.58 -4.88 -2.07
N LEU A 64 9.48 -4.50 -1.44
CA LEU A 64 9.07 -4.97 -0.11
C LEU A 64 7.75 -5.72 -0.27
N THR A 65 7.71 -6.99 0.08
CA THR A 65 6.49 -7.80 0.04
C THR A 65 6.28 -8.44 1.39
N GLY A 66 5.11 -8.25 2.01
CA GLY A 66 4.83 -8.86 3.30
C GLY A 66 3.36 -9.12 3.53
N ARG A 67 3.09 -10.15 4.34
CA ARG A 67 1.77 -10.37 4.91
C ARG A 67 1.57 -9.39 6.07
N GLY A 68 0.41 -8.78 6.15
CA GLY A 68 0.06 -7.84 7.20
C GLY A 68 -1.42 -7.89 7.56
N SER A 69 -1.80 -6.98 8.43
CA SER A 69 -3.18 -6.71 8.80
C SER A 69 -3.52 -5.25 8.57
N VAL A 70 -4.74 -5.00 8.09
CA VAL A 70 -5.28 -3.63 8.00
C VAL A 70 -5.51 -3.12 9.41
N VAL A 71 -4.86 -2.04 9.81
CA VAL A 71 -5.02 -1.47 11.16
C VAL A 71 -5.92 -0.23 11.17
N ARG A 72 -6.00 0.49 10.05
CA ARG A 72 -6.83 1.69 9.93
C ARG A 72 -7.24 1.96 8.49
N LEU A 73 -8.48 2.41 8.32
CA LEU A 73 -9.04 2.94 7.08
C LEU A 73 -9.68 4.29 7.40
N GLU A 74 -9.34 5.33 6.64
CA GLU A 74 -9.89 6.68 6.85
C GLU A 74 -10.08 7.40 5.51
N PRO A 75 -11.14 8.23 5.35
CA PRO A 75 -11.28 9.05 4.15
C PRO A 75 -10.18 10.11 4.12
N VAL A 76 -9.46 10.20 2.99
CA VAL A 76 -8.49 11.27 2.77
C VAL A 76 -9.27 12.51 2.34
N ARG A 77 -9.23 13.55 3.17
CA ARG A 77 -9.69 14.88 2.77
C ARG A 77 -8.54 15.56 2.04
N GLU A 78 -8.57 15.58 0.72
CA GLU A 78 -7.69 16.49 -0.01
C GLU A 78 -8.09 17.91 0.37
N GLY A 79 -7.13 18.70 0.86
CA GLY A 79 -7.36 20.09 1.22
C GLY A 79 -7.88 20.83 -0.01
N ARG A 80 -9.06 21.46 0.12
CA ARG A 80 -9.73 22.19 -0.96
C ARG A 80 -8.75 23.15 -1.65
N ARG A 81 -8.33 22.83 -2.88
CA ARG A 81 -7.99 23.88 -3.85
C ARG A 81 -9.30 24.26 -4.51
N ALA A 82 -9.68 25.52 -4.33
CA ALA A 82 -10.84 26.15 -4.92
C ALA A 82 -10.56 26.41 -6.40
N ASP A 83 -10.54 25.35 -7.19
CA ASP A 83 -10.70 25.30 -8.65
C ASP A 83 -10.32 23.87 -9.02
N ASP A 84 -11.31 23.03 -9.27
CA ASP A 84 -11.27 22.12 -10.41
C ASP A 84 -12.52 21.26 -10.44
N ASN A 85 -13.21 21.38 -11.57
CA ASN A 85 -14.40 20.65 -11.97
C ASN A 85 -14.04 19.20 -12.41
N GLN A 86 -13.32 18.46 -11.55
CA GLN A 86 -13.00 17.05 -11.79
C GLN A 86 -13.63 16.21 -10.69
N SER A 87 -14.43 15.20 -11.10
CA SER A 87 -14.95 14.12 -10.27
C SER A 87 -13.95 13.78 -9.16
N SER A 88 -14.20 14.28 -7.95
CA SER A 88 -13.28 14.14 -6.83
C SER A 88 -13.26 12.66 -6.47
N LYS A 89 -12.30 11.91 -7.04
CA LYS A 89 -12.14 10.50 -6.74
C LYS A 89 -11.82 10.40 -5.25
N GLN A 90 -12.82 9.97 -4.48
CA GLN A 90 -12.67 9.86 -3.04
C GLN A 90 -11.53 8.89 -2.75
N LEU A 91 -10.54 9.35 -1.99
CA LEU A 91 -9.39 8.56 -1.59
C LEU A 91 -9.59 7.99 -0.19
N ILE A 92 -9.07 6.79 0.04
CA ILE A 92 -9.02 6.12 1.33
C ILE A 92 -7.56 5.97 1.75
N GLY A 93 -7.24 6.48 2.94
CA GLY A 93 -6.00 6.26 3.64
C GLY A 93 -6.07 4.90 4.32
N LEU A 94 -5.10 4.05 4.02
CA LEU A 94 -5.00 2.69 4.52
C LEU A 94 -3.66 2.51 5.24
N ALA A 95 -3.72 2.06 6.48
CA ALA A 95 -2.56 1.64 7.24
C ALA A 95 -2.53 0.12 7.35
N ILE A 96 -1.39 -0.48 7.04
CA ILE A 96 -1.11 -1.91 7.14
C ILE A 96 0.07 -2.10 8.09
N ALA A 97 -0.11 -2.96 9.09
CA ALA A 97 1.00 -3.43 9.93
C ALA A 97 1.46 -4.80 9.42
N PHE A 98 2.76 -4.97 9.17
CA PHE A 98 3.31 -6.25 8.74
C PHE A 98 3.35 -7.25 9.89
N ALA A 99 3.15 -8.52 9.56
CA ALA A 99 3.36 -9.61 10.49
C ALA A 99 4.87 -9.77 10.75
N PRO A 100 5.28 -10.06 12.00
CA PRO A 100 6.69 -10.13 12.39
C PRO A 100 7.48 -11.25 11.71
N ASP A 101 6.79 -12.25 11.15
CA ASP A 101 7.35 -13.48 10.60
C ASP A 101 7.31 -13.57 9.06
N ALA A 102 6.67 -12.63 8.37
CA ALA A 102 6.33 -12.80 6.95
C ALA A 102 6.58 -11.54 6.10
N THR A 103 7.80 -11.02 6.10
CA THR A 103 8.23 -9.94 5.20
C THR A 103 9.43 -10.38 4.37
N ALA A 104 9.23 -10.49 3.06
CA ALA A 104 10.27 -10.74 2.07
C ALA A 104 10.77 -9.42 1.47
N LEU A 105 12.09 -9.32 1.31
CA LEU A 105 12.77 -8.17 0.73
C LEU A 105 13.44 -8.61 -0.57
N GLY A 106 13.10 -7.96 -1.68
CA GLY A 106 13.75 -8.19 -2.96
C GLY A 106 14.97 -7.29 -3.11
N ALA A 107 16.16 -7.88 -3.14
CA ALA A 107 17.40 -7.16 -3.42
C ALA A 107 17.46 -6.73 -4.90
N MET A 108 18.25 -5.68 -5.18
CA MET A 108 18.65 -5.37 -6.55
C MET A 108 19.77 -6.31 -6.98
N GLU A 109 19.65 -6.91 -8.16
CA GLU A 109 20.82 -7.45 -8.84
C GLU A 109 21.59 -6.27 -9.44
N TRP A 110 22.83 -6.09 -9.01
CA TRP A 110 23.77 -5.15 -9.61
C TRP A 110 24.46 -5.89 -10.76
N TRP A 111 24.26 -5.44 -12.00
CA TRP A 111 24.88 -5.98 -13.22
C TRP A 111 25.86 -4.93 -13.75
#